data_AF-A0A2N3E352-F1
#
_entry.id   AF-A0A2N3E352-F1
#
_cell.length_a   1.000
_cell.length_b   1.000
_cell.length_c   1.000
_cell.angle_alpha   90.00
_cell.angle_beta   90.00
_cell.angle_gamma   90.00
#
_symmetry.space_group_name_H-M   'P 1'
#
loop_
_entity.id
_entity.type
_entity.pdbx_description
1 polymer ?
#
loop_
_entity_poly.entity_id
_entity_poly.type
_entity_poly.pdbx_seq_one_letter_code
_entity_poly.pdbx_strand_id
1 'polypeptide(L)'
;MGMEDISGRPRPKRAMRSPLSWMRQNLFSGVGNTVLTLGSIYLLWLIVPPVLDFAIFSAVWTGSSREACLVPDAGACWPFVWANLGQFIYGRYPSSELWRVNLTFLLGAAVIIPMLIPSAPAKRFNLICLIVIYPLIALVLLAG
;
A
#
# COMPACT_ATOMS: atom_id res chain seq x y z
N MET A 1 36.45 -27.92 -16.22
CA MET A 1 37.37 -26.77 -16.23
C MET A 1 36.70 -25.65 -15.45
N GLY A 2 36.81 -25.71 -14.13
CA GLY A 2 36.19 -24.75 -13.20
C GLY A 2 37.13 -23.58 -12.99
N MET A 3 36.60 -22.36 -13.09
CA MET A 3 37.35 -21.13 -12.88
C MET A 3 37.41 -20.86 -11.37
N GLU A 4 38.59 -21.05 -10.79
CA GLU A 4 38.86 -20.75 -9.39
C GLU A 4 38.93 -19.23 -9.18
N ASP A 5 38.22 -18.74 -8.16
CA ASP A 5 38.20 -17.34 -7.73
C ASP A 5 39.49 -17.01 -6.95
N ILE A 6 40.36 -16.18 -7.56
CA ILE A 6 41.72 -15.83 -7.09
C ILE A 6 41.70 -14.86 -5.89
N SER A 7 40.56 -14.34 -5.45
CA SER A 7 40.59 -13.16 -4.57
C SER A 7 41.04 -13.42 -3.12
N GLY A 8 41.09 -14.67 -2.62
CA GLY A 8 41.55 -15.00 -1.25
C GLY A 8 40.77 -14.31 -0.11
N ARG A 9 39.76 -13.50 -0.44
CA ARG A 9 38.92 -12.82 0.55
C ARG A 9 37.89 -13.85 1.02
N PRO A 10 37.77 -14.10 2.33
CA PRO A 10 36.66 -14.90 2.82
C PRO A 10 35.37 -14.25 2.30
N ARG A 11 34.52 -15.02 1.62
CA ARG A 11 33.17 -14.57 1.23
C ARG A 11 32.56 -13.92 2.47
N PRO A 12 32.10 -12.65 2.42
CA PRO A 12 31.49 -12.04 3.60
C PRO A 12 30.37 -12.99 4.00
N LYS A 13 30.53 -13.63 5.16
CA LYS A 13 29.48 -14.48 5.72
C LYS A 13 28.27 -13.56 5.74
N ARG A 14 27.23 -13.85 4.97
CA ARG A 14 25.92 -13.25 5.20
C ARG A 14 25.55 -13.74 6.58
N ALA A 15 25.97 -13.00 7.60
CA ALA A 15 25.56 -13.24 8.95
C ALA A 15 24.05 -13.10 8.88
N MET A 16 23.35 -14.22 9.00
CA MET A 16 21.92 -14.25 9.16
C MET A 16 21.66 -13.45 10.43
N ARG A 17 21.37 -12.15 10.25
CA ARG A 17 21.15 -11.25 11.38
C ARG A 17 19.94 -11.81 12.11
N SER A 18 20.16 -12.32 13.31
CA SER A 18 19.06 -12.65 14.22
C SER A 18 18.09 -11.47 14.23
N PRO A 19 16.76 -11.69 14.15
CA PRO A 19 15.78 -10.60 14.16
C PRO A 19 16.02 -9.62 15.32
N LEU A 20 16.45 -10.14 16.48
CA LEU A 20 16.79 -9.35 17.65
C LEU A 20 18.01 -8.45 17.42
N SER A 21 19.04 -8.94 16.73
CA SER A 21 20.23 -8.16 16.37
C SER A 21 19.89 -7.06 15.36
N TRP A 22 18.99 -7.35 14.41
CA TRP A 22 18.47 -6.35 13.48
C TRP A 22 17.65 -5.27 14.19
N MET A 23 16.75 -5.63 15.12
CA MET A 23 15.94 -4.66 15.86
C MET A 23 16.81 -3.72 16.70
N ARG A 24 17.82 -4.25 17.40
CA ARG A 24 18.75 -3.41 18.17
C ARG A 24 19.52 -2.43 17.29
N GLN A 25 19.93 -2.85 16.10
CA GLN A 25 20.70 -2.01 15.17
C GLN A 25 19.87 -0.98 14.41
N ASN A 26 18.56 -1.21 14.21
CA ASN A 26 17.72 -0.31 13.41
C ASN A 26 16.71 0.50 14.24
N LEU A 27 16.05 -0.13 15.21
CA LEU A 27 15.00 0.51 16.02
C LEU A 27 15.55 1.15 17.31
N PHE A 28 16.57 0.54 17.91
CA PHE A 28 17.10 0.94 19.22
C PHE A 28 18.57 1.35 19.18
N SER A 29 19.06 1.85 18.04
CA SER A 29 20.48 2.17 17.83
C SER A 29 20.98 3.40 18.59
N GLY A 30 20.08 4.19 19.18
CA GLY A 30 20.40 5.35 20.00
C GLY A 30 19.18 5.87 20.75
N VAL A 31 19.37 6.82 21.66
CA VAL A 31 18.30 7.35 22.52
C VAL A 31 17.14 7.93 21.68
N GLY A 32 17.43 8.72 20.65
CA GLY A 32 16.41 9.28 19.76
C GLY A 32 15.59 8.21 19.03
N ASN A 33 16.25 7.20 18.46
CA ASN A 33 15.57 6.10 17.76
C ASN A 33 14.72 5.25 18.71
N THR A 34 15.21 5.01 19.94
CA THR A 34 14.45 4.32 20.99
C THR A 34 13.20 5.11 21.37
N VAL A 35 13.30 6.42 21.61
CA VAL A 35 12.15 7.28 21.93
C VAL A 35 11.15 7.28 20.78
N LEU A 36 11.61 7.44 19.54
CA LEU A 36 10.73 7.42 18.36
C LEU A 36 10.03 6.07 18.20
N THR A 37 10.75 4.97 18.41
CA THR A 37 10.19 3.61 18.32
C THR A 37 9.12 3.39 19.39
N LEU A 38 9.42 3.71 20.65
CA LEU A 38 8.45 3.57 21.74
C LEU A 38 7.24 4.49 21.56
N GLY A 39 7.47 5.74 21.13
CA GLY A 39 6.40 6.69 20.81
C GLY A 39 5.50 6.18 19.67
N SER A 40 6.10 5.62 18.62
CA SER A 40 5.35 5.02 17.51
C SER A 40 4.51 3.83 17.96
N ILE A 41 5.07 2.94 18.78
CA ILE A 41 4.34 1.80 19.36
C ILE A 41 3.18 2.30 20.22
N TYR A 42 3.41 3.31 21.05
CA TYR A 42 2.38 3.90 21.90
C TYR A 42 1.24 4.52 21.08
N LEU A 43 1.56 5.29 20.02
CA LEU A 43 0.56 5.82 19.10
C LEU A 43 -0.24 4.71 18.41
N LEU A 44 0.44 3.67 17.93
CA LEU A 44 -0.24 2.50 17.35
C LEU A 44 -1.16 1.84 18.38
N TRP A 45 -0.74 1.74 19.63
CA TRP A 45 -1.56 1.18 20.71
C TRP A 45 -2.79 2.04 21.03
N LEU A 46 -2.72 3.36 20.88
CA LEU A 46 -3.87 4.24 21.05
C LEU A 46 -4.83 4.23 19.84
N ILE A 47 -4.31 4.04 18.63
CA ILE A 47 -5.10 4.18 17.39
C ILE A 47 -5.66 2.85 16.90
N VAL A 48 -4.86 1.78 16.91
CA VAL A 48 -5.24 0.51 16.28
C VAL A 48 -6.42 -0.15 16.97
N PRO A 49 -6.47 -0.32 18.32
CA PRO A 49 -7.61 -0.94 18.98
C PRO A 49 -8.96 -0.25 18.70
N PRO A 50 -9.13 1.07 18.89
CA PRO A 50 -10.42 1.71 18.62
C PRO A 50 -10.78 1.73 17.13
N VAL A 51 -9.80 1.81 16.22
CA VAL A 51 -10.07 1.71 14.77
C VAL A 51 -10.56 0.33 14.39
N LEU A 52 -9.98 -0.74 14.95
CA LEU A 52 -10.43 -2.11 14.70
C LEU A 52 -11.80 -2.37 15.31
N ASP A 53 -12.05 -1.83 16.51
CA ASP A 53 -13.37 -1.90 17.14
C ASP A 53 -14.43 -1.25 16.26
N PHE A 54 -14.20 -0.01 15.85
CA PHE A 54 -15.08 0.71 14.94
C PHE A 54 -15.26 0.00 13.60
N ALA A 55 -14.18 -0.38 12.90
CA ALA A 55 -14.25 -0.84 11.52
C ALA A 55 -14.65 -2.31 11.36
N ILE A 56 -14.43 -3.14 12.39
CA ILE A 56 -14.55 -4.59 12.30
C ILE A 56 -15.45 -5.16 13.40
N PHE A 57 -15.11 -4.94 14.68
CA PHE A 57 -15.75 -5.68 15.79
C PHE A 57 -17.16 -5.16 16.09
N SER A 58 -17.35 -3.85 16.13
CA SER A 58 -18.63 -3.18 16.37
C SER A 58 -19.33 -2.78 15.06
N ALA A 59 -18.81 -3.20 13.91
CA ALA A 59 -19.31 -2.81 12.60
C ALA A 59 -20.58 -3.58 12.19
N VAL A 60 -21.49 -2.90 11.50
CA VAL A 60 -22.67 -3.51 10.88
C VAL A 60 -22.29 -3.98 9.48
N TRP A 61 -22.27 -5.29 9.27
CA TRP A 61 -21.82 -5.92 8.02
C TRP A 61 -22.93 -6.07 6.98
N THR A 62 -24.17 -6.27 7.41
CA THR A 62 -25.32 -6.57 6.55
C THR A 62 -26.48 -5.63 6.85
N GLY A 63 -27.27 -5.31 5.83
CA GLY A 63 -28.40 -4.39 5.93
C GLY A 63 -28.89 -3.97 4.55
N SER A 64 -30.20 -3.87 4.39
CA SER A 64 -30.83 -3.42 3.13
C SER A 64 -30.91 -1.89 3.01
N SER A 65 -30.77 -1.18 4.13
CA SER A 65 -30.96 0.26 4.20
C SER A 65 -30.17 0.90 5.34
N ARG A 66 -30.10 2.24 5.37
CA ARG A 66 -29.30 2.99 6.36
C ARG A 66 -29.75 2.73 7.80
N GLU A 67 -31.01 2.42 7.99
CA GLU A 67 -31.64 2.15 9.28
C GLU A 67 -31.00 0.95 9.98
N ALA A 68 -30.44 0.00 9.23
CA ALA A 68 -29.70 -1.13 9.78
C ALA A 68 -28.47 -0.72 10.61
N CYS A 69 -27.95 0.49 10.39
CA CYS A 69 -26.79 1.02 11.10
C CYS A 69 -27.15 1.98 12.24
N LEU A 70 -28.45 2.22 12.52
CA LEU A 70 -28.93 3.12 13.58
C LEU A 70 -29.10 2.39 14.92
N VAL A 71 -28.13 1.57 15.30
CA VAL A 71 -28.13 0.84 16.58
C VAL A 71 -27.21 1.52 17.60
N PRO A 72 -27.50 1.43 18.91
CA PRO A 72 -26.58 1.90 19.95
C PRO A 72 -25.23 1.20 19.81
N ASP A 73 -24.14 1.96 20.00
CA ASP A 73 -22.76 1.48 19.93
C ASP A 73 -22.35 0.87 18.57
N ALA A 74 -23.09 1.16 17.48
CA ALA A 74 -22.66 0.76 16.14
C ALA A 74 -21.37 1.48 15.73
N GLY A 75 -20.42 0.69 15.22
CA GLY A 75 -19.23 1.15 14.53
C GLY A 75 -19.50 1.50 13.06
N ALA A 76 -18.65 1.03 12.16
CA ALA A 76 -18.73 1.30 10.74
C ALA A 76 -19.96 0.65 10.10
N CYS A 77 -20.61 1.38 9.19
CA CYS A 77 -21.76 0.90 8.42
C CYS A 77 -21.29 0.38 7.05
N TRP A 78 -20.97 -0.91 6.95
CA TRP A 78 -20.54 -1.51 5.67
C TRP A 78 -21.62 -1.50 4.58
N PRO A 79 -22.93 -1.68 4.85
CA PRO A 79 -23.96 -1.54 3.83
C PRO A 79 -23.91 -0.20 3.10
N PHE A 80 -23.63 0.89 3.82
CA PHE A 80 -23.42 2.20 3.22
C PHE A 80 -22.16 2.24 2.35
N VAL A 81 -21.06 1.66 2.83
CA VAL A 81 -19.80 1.60 2.08
C VAL A 81 -19.97 0.82 0.78
N TRP A 82 -20.62 -0.35 0.81
CA TRP A 82 -20.88 -1.17 -0.37
C TRP A 82 -21.77 -0.45 -1.38
N ALA A 83 -22.85 0.19 -0.91
CA ALA A 83 -23.75 0.95 -1.77
C ALA A 83 -23.07 2.14 -2.46
N ASN A 84 -22.03 2.72 -1.85
CA ASN A 84 -21.32 3.89 -2.34
C ASN A 84 -19.90 3.58 -2.85
N LEU A 85 -19.52 2.31 -2.95
CA LEU A 85 -18.16 1.93 -3.35
C LEU A 85 -17.79 2.46 -4.74
N GLY A 86 -18.76 2.46 -5.66
CA GLY A 86 -18.61 3.07 -6.98
C GLY A 86 -18.26 4.56 -6.91
N GLN A 87 -18.92 5.32 -6.02
CA GLN A 87 -18.63 6.74 -5.82
C GLN A 87 -17.25 6.95 -5.18
N PHE A 88 -16.80 6.06 -4.29
CA PHE A 88 -15.46 6.16 -3.69
C PHE A 88 -14.34 5.88 -4.70
N ILE A 89 -14.55 4.92 -5.61
CA ILE A 89 -13.56 4.54 -6.62
C ILE A 89 -13.56 5.52 -7.80
N TYR A 90 -14.74 5.87 -8.30
CA TYR A 90 -14.89 6.63 -9.55
C TYR A 90 -15.23 8.11 -9.31
N GLY A 91 -15.59 8.53 -8.09
CA GLY A 91 -16.05 9.89 -7.84
C GLY A 91 -17.33 10.19 -8.61
N ARG A 92 -17.46 11.43 -9.11
CA ARG A 92 -18.64 11.89 -9.87
C ARG A 92 -18.57 11.56 -11.37
N TYR A 93 -17.76 10.59 -11.77
CA TYR A 93 -17.62 10.24 -13.18
C TYR A 93 -18.93 9.62 -13.71
N PRO A 94 -19.43 10.02 -14.89
CA PRO A 94 -20.63 9.42 -15.46
C PRO A 94 -20.41 7.95 -15.78
N SER A 95 -21.45 7.13 -15.65
CA SER A 95 -21.38 5.67 -15.83
C SER A 95 -20.89 5.25 -17.21
N SER A 96 -21.17 6.05 -18.24
CA SER A 96 -20.72 5.80 -19.62
C SER A 96 -19.21 6.00 -19.81
N GLU A 97 -18.55 6.78 -18.95
CA GLU A 97 -17.13 7.14 -19.09
C GLU A 97 -16.22 6.39 -18.11
N LEU A 98 -16.76 5.47 -17.29
CA LEU A 98 -15.96 4.69 -16.33
C LEU A 98 -14.82 3.90 -16.99
N TRP A 99 -14.95 3.59 -18.28
CA TRP A 99 -13.90 2.94 -19.06
C TRP A 99 -12.60 3.76 -19.07
N ARG A 100 -12.66 5.10 -19.04
CA ARG A 100 -11.47 5.98 -19.00
C ARG A 100 -10.69 5.80 -17.71
N VAL A 101 -11.40 5.74 -16.59
CA VAL A 101 -10.83 5.52 -15.26
C VAL A 101 -10.25 4.11 -15.15
N ASN A 102 -11.00 3.09 -15.59
CA ASN A 102 -10.54 1.70 -15.60
C ASN A 102 -9.31 1.49 -16.49
N LEU A 103 -9.26 2.14 -17.66
CA LEU A 103 -8.11 2.11 -18.56
C LEU A 103 -6.88 2.75 -17.88
N THR A 104 -7.08 3.87 -17.18
CA THR A 104 -6.00 4.53 -16.44
C THR A 104 -5.43 3.61 -15.36
N PHE A 105 -6.28 2.94 -14.57
CA PHE A 105 -5.82 1.96 -13.57
C PHE A 105 -5.07 0.79 -14.21
N LEU A 106 -5.58 0.26 -15.33
CA LEU A 106 -4.94 -0.86 -16.04
C LEU A 106 -3.55 -0.47 -16.59
N LEU A 107 -3.44 0.69 -17.22
CA LEU A 107 -2.16 1.20 -17.75
C LEU A 107 -1.18 1.51 -16.61
N GLY A 108 -1.68 2.09 -15.51
CA GLY A 108 -0.87 2.34 -14.32
C GLY A 108 -0.29 1.04 -13.74
N ALA A 109 -1.12 0.01 -13.58
CA ALA A 109 -0.68 -1.30 -13.15
C ALA A 109 0.35 -1.91 -14.13
N ALA A 110 0.11 -1.81 -15.43
CA ALA A 110 1.00 -2.33 -16.47
C ALA A 110 2.41 -1.72 -16.43
N VAL A 111 2.56 -0.45 -16.00
CA VAL A 111 3.86 0.22 -15.88
C VAL A 111 4.48 0.05 -14.49
N ILE A 112 3.66 0.08 -13.42
CA ILE A 112 4.12 -0.04 -12.03
C ILE A 112 4.60 -1.46 -11.72
N ILE A 113 3.86 -2.50 -12.10
CA ILE A 113 4.22 -3.90 -11.80
C ILE A 113 5.63 -4.27 -12.28
N PRO A 114 6.01 -4.06 -13.56
CA PRO A 114 7.37 -4.35 -14.00
C PRO A 114 8.43 -3.47 -13.32
N MET A 115 8.06 -2.28 -12.82
CA MET A 115 8.95 -1.42 -12.06
C MET A 115 9.29 -2.00 -10.68
N LEU A 116 8.30 -2.66 -10.04
CA LEU A 116 8.48 -3.32 -8.75
C LEU A 116 9.31 -4.61 -8.86
N ILE A 117 9.42 -5.21 -10.04
CA ILE A 117 10.17 -6.45 -10.27
C ILE A 117 11.67 -6.11 -10.49
N PRO A 118 12.58 -6.49 -9.57
CA PRO A 118 13.98 -6.11 -9.66
C PRO A 118 14.72 -6.70 -10.88
N SER A 119 14.23 -7.81 -11.42
CA SER A 119 14.82 -8.54 -12.55
C SER A 119 14.25 -8.14 -13.92
N ALA A 120 13.28 -7.23 -13.99
CA ALA A 120 12.68 -6.83 -15.25
C ALA A 120 13.68 -6.10 -16.18
N PRO A 121 13.72 -6.45 -17.48
CA PRO A 121 14.56 -5.75 -18.46
C PRO A 121 14.02 -4.33 -18.73
N ALA A 122 14.87 -3.48 -19.32
CA ALA A 122 14.50 -2.13 -19.80
C ALA A 122 13.95 -1.15 -18.73
N LYS A 123 14.40 -1.24 -17.47
CA LYS A 123 13.97 -0.34 -16.36
C LYS A 123 14.02 1.15 -16.67
N ARG A 124 15.05 1.61 -17.41
CA ARG A 124 15.16 3.03 -17.79
C ARG A 124 14.00 3.47 -18.68
N PHE A 125 13.59 2.62 -19.63
CA PHE A 125 12.43 2.89 -20.47
C PHE A 125 11.14 2.85 -19.65
N ASN A 126 10.98 1.85 -18.78
CA ASN A 126 9.80 1.76 -17.91
C ASN A 126 9.68 2.98 -16.96
N LEU A 127 10.79 3.50 -16.45
CA LEU A 127 10.82 4.73 -15.65
C LEU A 127 10.34 5.95 -16.44
N ILE A 128 10.78 6.10 -17.69
CA ILE A 128 10.30 7.18 -18.58
C ILE A 128 8.81 7.02 -18.85
N CYS A 129 8.35 5.79 -19.13
CA CYS A 129 6.94 5.50 -19.29
C CYS A 129 6.13 5.88 -18.05
N LEU A 130 6.63 5.60 -16.85
CA LEU A 130 5.95 5.88 -15.60
C LEU A 130 5.88 7.38 -15.28
N ILE A 131 6.97 8.11 -15.47
CA ILE A 131 7.10 9.52 -15.04
C ILE A 131 6.60 10.49 -16.09
N VAL A 132 6.66 10.13 -17.37
CA VAL A 132 6.32 11.05 -18.48
C VAL A 132 5.09 10.58 -19.24
N ILE A 133 5.12 9.37 -19.80
CA ILE A 133 4.07 8.93 -20.72
C ILE A 133 2.75 8.67 -19.97
N TYR A 134 2.81 7.95 -18.85
CA TYR A 134 1.65 7.62 -18.05
C TYR A 134 0.89 8.85 -17.53
N PRO A 135 1.51 9.88 -16.91
CA PRO A 135 0.76 11.06 -16.46
C PRO A 135 0.17 11.86 -17.62
N LEU A 136 0.82 11.91 -18.79
CA LEU A 136 0.24 12.54 -19.98
C LEU A 136 -1.02 11.79 -20.46
N ILE A 137 -0.95 10.46 -20.54
CA ILE A 137 -2.11 9.63 -20.91
C ILE A 137 -3.23 9.77 -19.86
N ALA A 138 -2.90 9.71 -18.58
CA ALA A 138 -3.87 9.86 -17.49
C ALA A 138 -4.53 11.24 -17.53
N LEU A 139 -3.77 12.31 -17.83
CA LEU A 139 -4.32 13.65 -17.98
C LEU A 139 -5.32 13.72 -19.14
N VAL A 140 -4.98 13.17 -20.30
CA VAL A 140 -5.90 13.15 -21.46
C VAL A 140 -7.15 12.32 -21.15
N LEU A 141 -7.00 11.15 -20.52
CA LEU A 141 -8.12 10.27 -20.19
C LEU A 141 -9.04 10.85 -19.12
N LEU A 142 -8.51 11.53 -18.11
CA LEU A 142 -9.28 11.98 -16.96
C LEU A 142 -9.76 13.44 -17.04
N ALA A 143 -9.06 14.30 -17.80
CA ALA A 143 -9.41 15.72 -17.95
C ALA A 143 -10.15 16.06 -19.25
N GLY A 144 -10.13 15.17 -20.25
CA GLY A 144 -10.85 15.32 -21.52
C GLY A 144 -12.10 14.46 -21.61
#